data_AF-A0AAE2D0N4-F1
#
_entry.id   AF-A0AAE2D0N4-F1
#
_cell.length_a   1.000
_cell.length_b   1.000
_cell.length_c   1.000
_cell.angle_alpha   90.00
_cell.angle_beta   90.00
_cell.angle_gamma   90.00
#
_symmetry.space_group_name_H-M   'P 1'
#
loop_
_entity.id
_entity.type
_entity.pdbx_description
1 polymer ?
#
loop_
_entity_poly.entity_id
_entity_poly.type
_entity_poly.pdbx_seq_one_letter_code
_entity_poly.pdbx_strand_id
1 'polypeptide(L)'
;MADKAVTIRTRKFMTNRLLSRKQFVIDVLHPGRPNVSKAELKEKLARMYEVKDPNAIFVFKFRTHFGGGKSTGFGLIYDSVENAKKYEPKYRLIRNGLDTKVEKSRKQMKERKNRAKKIRGVKKSVVANEDFQHILRVQNTNVDGKQKIMFALTSIKGIGRRFANIVCKKADIDMNKRAGELSAAEIDSLMVIVANPRQFKIPDWFLNRKKDYKDGKFSQVTSNALDMKLRDDLERLKKIRNHRGLRHYWGLRVRGQHTKTTGRRGKTVGVSKKR
;
A
#
# COMPACT_ATOMS: atom_id res chain seq x y z
N MET A 1 39.82 21.62 37.63
CA MET A 1 39.47 20.43 36.83
C MET A 1 39.61 20.80 35.37
N ALA A 2 40.60 20.24 34.67
CA ALA A 2 40.91 20.63 33.30
C ALA A 2 39.71 20.39 32.37
N ASP A 3 39.31 21.42 31.63
CA ASP A 3 38.23 21.38 30.67
C ASP A 3 38.62 20.43 29.52
N LYS A 4 38.17 19.18 29.61
CA LYS A 4 38.58 18.12 28.66
C LYS A 4 38.04 18.48 27.27
N ALA A 5 38.95 18.89 26.38
CA ALA A 5 38.61 19.39 25.06
C ALA A 5 37.83 18.36 24.22
N VAL A 6 36.64 18.76 23.78
CA VAL A 6 35.84 18.00 22.81
C VAL A 6 36.18 18.47 21.40
N THR A 7 36.73 17.57 20.60
CA THR A 7 37.14 17.83 19.21
C THR A 7 36.14 17.22 18.24
N ILE A 8 35.69 18.02 17.27
CA ILE A 8 34.75 17.57 16.23
C ILE A 8 35.53 17.42 14.91
N ARG A 9 35.34 16.30 14.22
CA ARG A 9 35.83 16.08 12.86
C ARG A 9 34.67 15.71 11.95
N THR A 10 34.64 16.26 10.75
CA THR A 10 33.62 15.93 9.74
C THR A 10 34.21 15.08 8.63
N ARG A 11 33.51 14.02 8.23
CA ARG A 11 33.88 13.12 7.13
C ARG A 11 32.75 13.05 6.11
N LYS A 12 33.08 12.65 4.87
CA LYS A 12 32.12 12.47 3.76
C LYS A 12 31.20 13.70 3.59
N PHE A 13 31.83 14.87 3.56
CA PHE A 13 31.12 16.13 3.42
C PHE A 13 30.57 16.26 2.00
N MET A 14 29.28 16.58 1.89
CA MET A 14 28.60 16.77 0.62
C MET A 14 27.65 17.96 0.68
N THR A 15 27.67 18.79 -0.37
CA THR A 15 26.72 19.90 -0.56
C THR A 15 25.55 19.42 -1.44
N ASN A 16 24.34 19.34 -0.88
CA ASN A 16 23.15 18.99 -1.64
C ASN A 16 22.34 20.25 -1.97
N ARG A 17 22.46 20.72 -3.22
CA ARG A 17 21.78 21.94 -3.70
C ARG A 17 20.26 21.78 -3.79
N LEU A 18 19.76 20.60 -4.16
CA LEU A 18 18.30 20.34 -4.29
C LEU A 18 17.56 20.48 -2.96
N LEU A 19 18.25 20.15 -1.86
CA LEU A 19 17.71 20.21 -0.51
C LEU A 19 18.22 21.42 0.28
N SER A 20 18.99 22.32 -0.36
CA SER A 20 19.61 23.50 0.25
C SER A 20 20.29 23.19 1.58
N ARG A 21 21.12 22.13 1.59
CA ARG A 21 21.80 21.65 2.81
C ARG A 21 23.18 21.05 2.56
N LYS A 22 24.07 21.22 3.53
CA LYS A 22 25.33 20.48 3.68
C LYS A 22 25.07 19.25 4.54
N GLN A 23 25.56 18.08 4.13
CA GLN A 23 25.40 16.82 4.85
C GLN A 23 26.74 16.12 5.03
N PHE A 24 26.98 15.57 6.23
CA PHE A 24 28.27 14.99 6.59
C PHE A 24 28.13 13.99 7.74
N VAL A 25 29.14 13.13 7.87
CA VAL A 25 29.33 12.26 9.04
C VAL A 25 30.16 13.03 10.06
N ILE A 26 29.72 13.03 11.32
CA ILE A 26 30.40 13.71 12.42
C ILE A 26 31.07 12.66 13.29
N ASP A 27 32.36 12.84 13.53
CA ASP A 27 33.12 12.13 14.55
C ASP A 27 33.40 13.10 15.70
N VAL A 28 32.91 12.77 16.89
CA VAL A 28 33.10 13.55 18.12
C VAL A 28 34.09 12.79 19.00
N LEU A 29 35.22 13.42 19.31
CA LEU A 29 36.23 12.93 20.23
C LEU A 29 36.06 13.64 21.57
N HIS A 30 35.84 12.87 22.64
CA HIS A 30 35.57 13.35 23.99
C HIS A 30 36.32 12.50 25.04
N PRO A 31 37.66 12.43 24.98
CA PRO A 31 38.42 11.56 25.87
C PRO A 31 38.19 11.91 27.34
N GLY A 32 37.78 10.92 28.13
CA GLY A 32 37.56 11.06 29.57
C GLY A 32 36.38 11.95 29.98
N ARG A 33 35.47 12.28 29.05
CA ARG A 33 34.18 12.95 29.31
C ARG A 33 33.02 12.03 28.90
N PRO A 34 31.85 12.09 29.55
CA PRO A 34 30.65 11.43 29.05
C PRO A 34 30.19 11.98 27.69
N ASN A 35 29.18 11.34 27.10
CA ASN A 35 28.64 11.74 25.80
C ASN A 35 28.27 13.24 25.76
N VAL A 36 28.75 13.91 24.72
CA VAL A 36 28.55 15.35 24.51
C VAL A 36 27.09 15.65 24.16
N SER A 37 26.55 16.73 24.74
CA SER A 37 25.17 17.14 24.47
C SER A 37 25.01 17.62 23.02
N LYS A 38 23.81 17.46 22.46
CA LYS A 38 23.55 17.92 21.09
C LYS A 38 23.55 19.44 20.97
N ALA A 39 23.23 20.16 22.05
CA ALA A 39 23.27 21.63 22.07
C ALA A 39 24.71 22.12 21.89
N GLU A 40 25.63 21.56 22.68
CA GLU A 40 27.06 21.88 22.59
C GLU A 40 27.65 21.53 21.20
N LEU A 41 27.23 20.40 20.62
CA LEU A 41 27.65 20.04 19.27
C LEU A 41 27.11 21.00 18.19
N LYS A 42 25.88 21.49 18.34
CA LYS A 42 25.32 22.50 17.42
C LYS A 42 26.09 23.80 17.51
N GLU A 43 26.42 24.27 18.71
CA GLU A 43 27.20 25.50 18.90
C GLU A 43 28.59 25.39 18.28
N LYS A 44 29.30 24.28 18.52
CA LYS A 44 30.62 24.06 17.91
C LYS A 44 30.56 23.95 16.38
N LEU A 45 29.52 23.31 15.84
CA LEU A 45 29.31 23.24 14.39
C LEU A 45 28.92 24.60 13.79
N ALA A 46 28.14 25.41 14.52
CA ALA A 46 27.77 26.76 14.10
C ALA A 46 29.02 27.66 13.99
N ARG A 47 29.93 27.57 14.96
CA ARG A 47 31.23 28.26 14.91
C ARG A 47 32.13 27.73 13.79
N MET A 48 32.22 26.41 13.62
CA MET A 48 33.09 25.78 12.61
C MET A 48 32.70 26.09 11.16
N TYR A 49 31.40 26.27 10.90
CA TYR A 49 30.88 26.48 9.54
C TYR A 49 30.19 27.84 9.36
N GLU A 50 30.40 28.77 10.30
CA GLU A 50 29.87 30.14 10.26
C GLU A 50 28.37 30.22 9.96
N VAL A 51 27.60 29.37 10.64
CA VAL A 51 26.14 29.30 10.46
C VAL A 51 25.48 30.36 11.34
N LYS A 52 24.72 31.28 10.73
CA LYS A 52 24.02 32.37 11.43
C LYS A 52 23.04 31.86 12.50
N ASP A 53 22.27 30.82 12.17
CA ASP A 53 21.26 30.23 13.06
C ASP A 53 21.61 28.79 13.49
N PRO A 54 21.88 28.53 14.78
CA PRO A 54 22.12 27.17 15.29
C PRO A 54 20.94 26.21 15.08
N ASN A 55 19.74 26.76 14.93
CA ASN A 55 18.51 26.01 14.67
C ASN A 55 18.45 25.38 13.27
N ALA A 56 19.26 25.85 12.32
CA ALA A 56 19.40 25.24 11.00
C ALA A 56 20.28 23.96 11.03
N ILE A 57 20.91 23.65 12.17
CA ILE A 57 21.81 22.51 12.34
C ILE A 57 21.08 21.34 13.01
N PHE A 58 21.10 20.18 12.35
CA PHE A 58 20.49 18.94 12.83
C PHE A 58 21.56 17.88 13.00
N VAL A 59 21.67 17.35 14.22
CA VAL A 59 22.60 16.26 14.52
C VAL A 59 21.86 15.07 15.13
N PHE A 60 22.02 13.90 14.53
CA PHE A 60 21.26 12.70 14.92
C PHE A 60 22.03 11.39 14.65
N LYS A 61 21.42 10.28 15.09
CA LYS A 61 21.96 8.91 14.92
C LYS A 61 23.37 8.72 15.50
N PHE A 62 23.63 9.32 16.67
CA PHE A 62 24.89 9.12 17.38
C PHE A 62 25.03 7.67 17.85
N ARG A 63 26.23 7.10 17.67
CA ARG A 63 26.68 5.81 18.18
C ARG A 63 28.02 6.01 18.89
N THR A 64 28.09 5.67 20.16
CA THR A 64 29.33 5.69 20.93
C THR A 64 30.12 4.42 20.64
N HIS A 65 31.43 4.54 20.44
CA HIS A 65 32.32 3.40 20.19
C HIS A 65 32.60 2.64 21.49
N PHE A 66 32.93 1.36 21.35
CA PHE A 66 33.41 0.54 22.45
C PHE A 66 34.67 1.18 23.06
N GLY A 67 34.76 1.22 24.40
CA GLY A 67 35.81 1.94 25.13
C GLY A 67 35.52 3.41 25.42
N GLY A 68 34.39 3.97 24.95
CA GLY A 68 34.04 5.37 25.21
C GLY A 68 34.96 6.37 24.49
N GLY A 69 34.85 7.66 24.79
CA GLY A 69 35.76 8.70 24.26
C GLY A 69 35.60 9.07 22.77
N LYS A 70 34.84 8.30 22.00
CA LYS A 70 34.50 8.60 20.60
C LYS A 70 33.04 8.28 20.28
N SER A 71 32.34 9.20 19.63
CA SER A 71 30.99 8.99 19.11
C SER A 71 30.92 9.39 17.63
N THR A 72 30.22 8.60 16.82
CA THR A 72 29.95 8.95 15.42
C THR A 72 28.49 9.25 15.22
N GLY A 73 28.16 10.26 14.43
CA GLY A 73 26.80 10.70 14.15
C GLY A 73 26.67 11.24 12.74
N PHE A 74 25.49 11.75 12.43
CA PHE A 74 25.19 12.37 11.15
C PHE A 74 24.74 13.81 11.35
N GLY A 75 25.27 14.71 10.54
CA GLY A 75 25.03 16.16 10.59
C GLY A 75 24.39 16.67 9.30
N LEU A 76 23.42 17.56 9.46
CA LEU A 76 22.83 18.36 8.40
C LEU A 76 22.91 19.83 8.80
N ILE A 77 23.36 20.68 7.89
CA ILE A 77 23.32 22.14 8.02
C ILE A 77 22.49 22.66 6.86
N TYR A 78 21.32 23.22 7.14
CA TYR A 78 20.48 23.88 6.14
C TYR A 78 20.93 25.33 5.93
N ASP A 79 20.72 25.85 4.73
CA ASP A 79 21.04 27.26 4.43
C ASP A 79 20.07 28.23 5.16
N SER A 80 18.84 27.79 5.47
CA SER A 80 17.85 28.55 6.24
C SER A 80 16.96 27.64 7.11
N VAL A 81 16.34 28.22 8.15
CA VAL A 81 15.38 27.51 9.02
C VAL A 81 14.11 27.11 8.26
N GLU A 82 13.71 27.89 7.25
CA GLU A 82 12.56 27.59 6.40
C GLU A 82 12.80 26.35 5.54
N ASN A 83 14.01 26.23 4.96
CA ASN A 83 14.42 25.05 4.22
C ASN A 83 14.43 23.80 5.13
N ALA A 84 14.88 23.96 6.38
CA ALA A 84 14.79 22.89 7.37
C ALA A 84 13.35 22.46 7.63
N LYS A 85 12.40 23.40 7.81
CA LYS A 85 10.97 23.08 8.01
C LYS A 85 10.35 22.36 6.80
N LYS A 86 10.79 22.69 5.59
CA LYS A 86 10.28 22.10 4.34
C LYS A 86 10.76 20.66 4.12
N TYR A 87 12.06 20.40 4.30
CA TYR A 87 12.66 19.13 3.88
C TYR A 87 12.82 18.13 5.03
N GLU A 88 12.85 18.59 6.28
CA GLU A 88 13.17 17.71 7.39
C GLU A 88 11.93 16.96 7.91
N PRO A 89 12.05 15.67 8.28
CA PRO A 89 10.90 14.92 8.79
C PRO A 89 10.31 15.59 10.04
N LYS A 90 8.98 15.75 10.07
CA LYS A 90 8.23 16.43 11.15
C LYS A 90 8.62 16.01 12.57
N TYR A 91 8.87 14.72 12.79
CA TYR A 91 9.26 14.23 14.12
C TYR A 91 10.61 14.79 14.62
N ARG A 92 11.52 15.19 13.71
CA ARG A 92 12.79 15.84 14.07
C ARG A 92 12.60 17.32 14.35
N LEU A 93 11.74 18.00 13.58
CA LEU A 93 11.38 19.39 13.82
C LEU A 93 10.76 19.55 15.21
N ILE A 94 9.82 18.68 15.58
CA ILE A 94 9.19 18.66 16.91
C ILE A 94 10.22 18.45 18.02
N ARG A 95 11.15 17.49 17.85
CA ARG A 95 12.21 17.24 18.85
C ARG A 95 13.18 18.41 19.02
N ASN A 96 13.37 19.22 17.99
CA ASN A 96 14.21 20.41 18.02
C ASN A 96 13.41 21.69 18.33
N GLY A 97 12.12 21.59 18.67
CA GLY A 97 11.29 22.74 19.05
C GLY A 97 10.86 23.64 17.89
N LEU A 98 11.03 23.21 16.64
CA LEU A 98 10.71 24.00 15.43
C LEU A 98 9.28 23.78 14.90
N ASP A 99 8.59 22.77 15.40
CA ASP A 99 7.21 22.44 15.05
C ASP A 99 6.49 21.91 16.30
N THR A 100 5.18 22.14 16.41
CA THR A 100 4.40 21.67 17.56
C THR A 100 3.83 20.30 17.30
N LYS A 101 3.87 19.44 18.33
CA LYS A 101 3.21 18.14 18.24
C LYS A 101 1.71 18.37 18.24
N VAL A 102 1.06 18.10 17.11
CA VAL A 102 -0.41 18.11 17.05
C VAL A 102 -0.95 16.94 17.86
N GLU A 103 -1.34 17.21 19.10
CA GLU A 103 -1.99 16.23 19.96
C GLU A 103 -3.42 16.02 19.47
N LYS A 104 -3.71 14.82 18.95
CA LYS A 104 -5.06 14.44 18.54
C LYS A 104 -5.57 13.40 19.53
N SER A 105 -6.77 13.63 20.08
CA SER A 105 -7.42 12.64 20.94
C SER A 105 -7.65 11.35 20.15
N ARG A 106 -7.40 10.20 20.79
CA ARG A 106 -7.65 8.87 20.19
C ARG A 106 -9.12 8.73 19.76
N LYS A 107 -10.03 9.34 20.52
CA LYS A 107 -11.47 9.43 20.20
C LYS A 107 -11.71 10.22 18.92
N GLN A 108 -11.16 11.44 18.82
CA GLN A 108 -11.26 12.27 17.62
C GLN A 108 -10.62 11.61 16.38
N MET A 109 -9.51 10.88 16.53
CA MET A 109 -8.92 10.11 15.42
C MET A 109 -9.83 8.95 14.98
N LYS A 110 -10.45 8.24 15.93
CA LYS A 110 -11.38 7.14 15.63
C LYS A 110 -12.67 7.67 15.01
N GLU A 111 -13.20 8.78 15.51
CA GLU A 111 -14.36 9.48 14.97
C GLU A 111 -14.08 10.09 13.60
N ARG A 112 -12.92 10.73 13.39
CA ARG A 112 -12.51 11.22 12.06
C ARG A 112 -12.26 10.08 11.09
N LYS A 113 -11.67 8.97 11.54
CA LYS A 113 -11.52 7.75 10.72
C LYS A 113 -12.89 7.13 10.41
N ASN A 114 -13.85 7.20 11.33
CA ASN A 114 -15.21 6.71 11.13
C ASN A 114 -16.06 7.65 10.26
N ARG A 115 -15.86 8.98 10.35
CA ARG A 115 -16.39 9.99 9.42
C ARG A 115 -15.78 9.81 8.03
N ALA A 116 -14.46 9.66 7.93
CA ALA A 116 -13.78 9.34 6.67
C ALA A 116 -14.14 7.95 6.12
N LYS A 117 -14.66 7.05 6.97
CA LYS A 117 -15.19 5.74 6.56
C LYS A 117 -16.61 5.82 5.98
N LYS A 118 -17.19 6.99 5.73
CA LYS A 118 -18.41 7.18 4.92
C LYS A 118 -18.19 8.45 4.07
N ILE A 119 -18.31 8.50 2.75
CA ILE A 119 -19.19 7.80 1.82
C ILE A 119 -18.39 7.73 0.50
N ARG A 120 -18.09 6.54 -0.03
CA ARG A 120 -17.61 6.41 -1.43
C ARG A 120 -18.82 6.53 -2.36
N GLY A 121 -19.48 7.66 -2.26
CA GLY A 121 -20.59 8.08 -3.09
C GLY A 121 -20.28 9.51 -3.44
N VAL A 122 -20.00 9.74 -4.73
CA VAL A 122 -20.23 11.03 -5.37
C VAL A 122 -21.59 11.53 -4.88
N LYS A 123 -21.75 12.84 -4.64
CA LYS A 123 -23.04 13.51 -4.41
C LYS A 123 -24.15 12.68 -5.09
N LYS A 124 -25.25 12.38 -4.38
CA LYS A 124 -26.48 11.93 -5.05
C LYS A 124 -26.78 13.03 -6.08
N SER A 125 -26.31 12.83 -7.31
CA SER A 125 -26.89 13.48 -8.46
C SER A 125 -28.31 12.96 -8.43
N VAL A 126 -29.23 13.89 -8.18
CA VAL A 126 -30.63 13.71 -8.49
C VAL A 126 -30.65 13.47 -10.00
N VAL A 127 -30.47 12.21 -10.40
CA VAL A 127 -30.81 11.76 -11.74
C VAL A 127 -32.07 10.97 -11.51
N ALA A 128 -33.17 11.71 -11.42
CA ALA A 128 -34.49 11.17 -11.65
C ALA A 128 -34.65 11.03 -13.17
N ASN A 129 -33.91 10.08 -13.76
CA ASN A 129 -34.36 9.51 -15.03
C ASN A 129 -35.31 8.38 -14.63
N GLU A 130 -36.53 8.40 -15.14
CA GLU A 130 -37.55 7.38 -14.86
C GLU A 130 -37.04 5.97 -15.21
N ASP A 131 -36.14 5.87 -16.20
CA ASP A 131 -35.57 4.60 -16.69
C ASP A 131 -34.32 4.11 -15.93
N PHE A 132 -33.98 4.70 -14.77
CA PHE A 132 -32.78 4.28 -14.04
C PHE A 132 -32.95 2.90 -13.37
N GLN A 133 -32.16 1.91 -13.82
CA GLN A 133 -32.15 0.59 -13.20
C GLN A 133 -31.24 0.55 -11.96
N HIS A 134 -31.84 0.43 -10.76
CA HIS A 134 -31.08 0.34 -9.52
C HIS A 134 -30.28 -0.96 -9.36
N ILE A 135 -30.82 -2.07 -9.85
CA ILE A 135 -30.20 -3.39 -9.78
C ILE A 135 -30.27 -4.01 -11.16
N LEU A 136 -29.12 -4.35 -11.73
CA LEU A 136 -29.06 -5.10 -12.97
C LEU A 136 -28.75 -6.55 -12.66
N ARG A 137 -29.46 -7.48 -13.30
CA ARG A 137 -29.21 -8.91 -13.17
C ARG A 137 -28.38 -9.37 -14.37
N VAL A 138 -27.09 -9.62 -14.15
CA VAL A 138 -26.15 -10.02 -15.22
C VAL A 138 -25.43 -11.30 -14.83
N GLN A 139 -25.44 -12.31 -15.71
CA GLN A 139 -24.78 -13.61 -15.51
C GLN A 139 -25.01 -14.23 -14.11
N ASN A 140 -26.27 -14.32 -13.67
CA ASN A 140 -26.67 -14.84 -12.36
C ASN A 140 -26.15 -14.04 -11.15
N THR A 141 -25.69 -12.80 -11.34
CA THR A 141 -25.24 -11.92 -10.26
C THR A 141 -26.03 -10.62 -10.24
N ASN A 142 -26.24 -10.07 -9.04
CA ASN A 142 -26.82 -8.75 -8.86
C ASN A 142 -25.71 -7.70 -8.97
N VAL A 143 -25.84 -6.80 -9.94
CA VAL A 143 -24.94 -5.69 -10.21
C VAL A 143 -25.59 -4.40 -9.73
N ASP A 144 -24.84 -3.60 -8.98
CA ASP A 144 -25.32 -2.32 -8.43
C ASP A 144 -25.31 -1.23 -9.51
N GLY A 145 -26.50 -0.78 -9.91
CA GLY A 145 -26.69 0.24 -10.95
C GLY A 145 -26.13 1.61 -10.58
N LYS A 146 -25.96 1.89 -9.28
CA LYS A 146 -25.41 3.17 -8.82
C LYS A 146 -23.91 3.28 -9.06
N GLN A 147 -23.20 2.17 -9.30
CA GLN A 147 -21.76 2.23 -9.54
C GLN A 147 -21.46 2.57 -10.99
N LYS A 148 -20.30 3.20 -11.24
CA LYS A 148 -19.79 3.35 -12.60
C LYS A 148 -19.60 1.98 -13.23
N ILE A 149 -19.90 1.86 -14.51
CA ILE A 149 -19.93 0.58 -15.23
C ILE A 149 -18.68 -0.28 -15.03
N MET A 150 -17.48 0.33 -15.12
CA MET A 150 -16.21 -0.37 -14.95
C MET A 150 -16.08 -1.07 -13.61
N PHE A 151 -16.62 -0.47 -12.54
CA PHE A 151 -16.58 -1.06 -11.19
C PHE A 151 -17.75 -2.00 -10.97
N ALA A 152 -18.92 -1.66 -11.49
CA ALA A 152 -20.12 -2.49 -11.40
C ALA A 152 -19.89 -3.89 -11.97
N LEU A 153 -19.26 -4.00 -13.15
CA LEU A 153 -18.94 -5.29 -13.78
C LEU A 153 -18.00 -6.19 -12.95
N THR A 154 -17.26 -5.63 -11.98
CA THR A 154 -16.36 -6.43 -11.14
C THR A 154 -17.06 -7.26 -10.07
N SER A 155 -18.38 -7.08 -9.89
CA SER A 155 -19.18 -7.99 -9.04
C SER A 155 -19.32 -9.39 -9.66
N ILE A 156 -19.20 -9.49 -10.99
CA ILE A 156 -19.23 -10.76 -11.71
C ILE A 156 -17.90 -11.47 -11.52
N LYS A 157 -17.94 -12.68 -10.95
CA LYS A 157 -16.73 -13.51 -10.79
C LYS A 157 -16.07 -13.75 -12.15
N GLY A 158 -14.74 -13.62 -12.18
CA GLY A 158 -13.96 -13.73 -13.41
C GLY A 158 -13.73 -12.40 -14.14
N ILE A 159 -14.47 -11.33 -13.81
CA ILE A 159 -14.26 -9.99 -14.37
C ILE A 159 -13.50 -9.11 -13.38
N GLY A 160 -12.29 -8.72 -13.74
CA GLY A 160 -11.49 -7.75 -12.98
C GLY A 160 -11.59 -6.33 -13.54
N ARG A 161 -11.08 -5.33 -12.81
CA ARG A 161 -11.10 -3.91 -13.24
C ARG A 161 -10.50 -3.69 -14.63
N ARG A 162 -9.37 -4.34 -14.92
CA ARG A 162 -8.71 -4.23 -16.23
C ARG A 162 -9.55 -4.86 -17.34
N PHE A 163 -10.18 -6.00 -17.06
CA PHE A 163 -11.02 -6.68 -18.03
C PHE A 163 -12.28 -5.86 -18.32
N ALA A 164 -12.97 -5.38 -17.28
CA ALA A 164 -14.11 -4.49 -17.41
C ALA A 164 -13.80 -3.24 -18.24
N ASN A 165 -12.63 -2.61 -18.02
CA ASN A 165 -12.19 -1.45 -18.81
C ASN A 165 -12.07 -1.78 -20.31
N ILE A 166 -11.39 -2.88 -20.66
CA ILE A 166 -11.25 -3.28 -22.06
C ILE A 166 -12.61 -3.61 -22.67
N VAL A 167 -13.47 -4.33 -21.96
CA VAL A 167 -14.82 -4.67 -22.43
C VAL A 167 -15.63 -3.42 -22.72
N CYS A 168 -15.67 -2.44 -21.80
CA CYS A 168 -16.37 -1.17 -22.02
C CYS A 168 -15.82 -0.41 -23.23
N LYS A 169 -14.48 -0.39 -23.40
CA LYS A 169 -13.83 0.25 -24.57
C LYS A 169 -14.12 -0.46 -25.89
N LYS A 170 -14.35 -1.78 -25.87
CA LYS A 170 -14.70 -2.55 -27.07
C LYS A 170 -16.18 -2.48 -27.41
N ALA A 171 -17.01 -2.19 -26.42
CA ALA A 171 -18.42 -1.93 -26.57
C ALA A 171 -18.73 -0.46 -26.91
N ASP A 172 -17.71 0.40 -27.01
CA ASP A 172 -17.84 1.85 -27.19
C ASP A 172 -18.75 2.54 -26.14
N ILE A 173 -18.76 2.01 -24.91
CA ILE A 173 -19.53 2.56 -23.79
C ILE A 173 -18.63 3.47 -22.94
N ASP A 174 -19.11 4.69 -22.65
CA ASP A 174 -18.41 5.60 -21.77
C ASP A 174 -18.25 5.01 -20.36
N MET A 175 -17.00 4.99 -19.89
CA MET A 175 -16.62 4.46 -18.58
C MET A 175 -17.14 5.30 -17.41
N ASN A 176 -17.54 6.55 -17.66
CA ASN A 176 -18.11 7.41 -16.63
C ASN A 176 -19.61 7.19 -16.40
N LYS A 177 -20.32 6.58 -17.37
CA LYS A 177 -21.72 6.19 -17.20
C LYS A 177 -21.90 5.26 -16.01
N ARG A 178 -23.05 5.39 -15.36
CA ARG A 178 -23.48 4.46 -14.31
C ARG A 178 -24.05 3.21 -14.94
N ALA A 179 -23.92 2.09 -14.25
CA ALA A 179 -24.45 0.83 -14.77
C ALA A 179 -25.98 0.85 -14.91
N GLY A 180 -26.69 1.62 -14.06
CA GLY A 180 -28.14 1.78 -14.14
C GLY A 180 -28.63 2.71 -15.25
N GLU A 181 -27.73 3.39 -15.96
CA GLU A 181 -28.03 4.24 -17.11
C GLU A 181 -27.89 3.48 -18.44
N LEU A 182 -27.56 2.18 -18.39
CA LEU A 182 -27.35 1.37 -19.59
C LEU A 182 -28.67 0.92 -20.20
N SER A 183 -28.74 1.01 -21.52
CA SER A 183 -29.81 0.38 -22.30
C SER A 183 -29.65 -1.14 -22.34
N ALA A 184 -30.74 -1.86 -22.62
CA ALA A 184 -30.72 -3.32 -22.77
C ALA A 184 -29.75 -3.77 -23.89
N ALA A 185 -29.65 -3.00 -24.98
CA ALA A 185 -28.74 -3.29 -26.09
C ALA A 185 -27.26 -3.11 -25.72
N GLU A 186 -26.92 -2.07 -24.95
CA GLU A 186 -25.56 -1.88 -24.43
C GLU A 186 -25.19 -3.02 -23.46
N ILE A 187 -26.13 -3.46 -22.64
CA ILE A 187 -25.93 -4.60 -21.72
C ILE A 187 -25.64 -5.88 -22.51
N ASP A 188 -26.44 -6.19 -23.53
CA ASP A 188 -26.24 -7.39 -24.35
C ASP A 188 -24.90 -7.34 -25.09
N SER A 189 -24.53 -6.19 -25.66
CA SER A 189 -23.23 -5.98 -26.31
C SER A 189 -22.05 -6.28 -25.36
N LEU A 190 -22.14 -5.84 -24.10
CA LEU A 190 -21.13 -6.19 -23.07
C LEU A 190 -21.09 -7.70 -22.81
N MET A 191 -22.25 -8.37 -22.74
CA MET A 191 -22.32 -9.81 -22.50
C MET A 191 -21.72 -10.61 -23.65
N VAL A 192 -22.00 -10.22 -24.90
CA VAL A 192 -21.44 -10.86 -26.09
C VAL A 192 -19.92 -10.72 -26.12
N ILE A 193 -19.37 -9.54 -25.79
CA ILE A 193 -17.92 -9.32 -25.71
C ILE A 193 -17.29 -10.16 -24.58
N VAL A 194 -17.94 -10.27 -23.43
CA VAL A 194 -17.48 -11.09 -22.31
C VAL A 194 -17.46 -12.57 -22.66
N ALA A 195 -18.48 -13.06 -23.39
CA ALA A 195 -18.58 -14.44 -23.84
C ALA A 195 -17.55 -14.77 -24.92
N ASN A 196 -17.36 -13.86 -25.89
CA ASN A 196 -16.53 -14.07 -27.07
C ASN A 196 -15.39 -13.04 -27.22
N PRO A 197 -14.48 -12.90 -26.24
CA PRO A 197 -13.49 -11.81 -26.22
C PRO A 197 -12.51 -11.83 -27.40
N ARG A 198 -12.25 -13.01 -27.96
CA ARG A 198 -11.32 -13.20 -29.09
C ARG A 198 -11.84 -12.56 -30.37
N GLN A 199 -13.16 -12.62 -30.61
CA GLN A 199 -13.80 -12.01 -31.78
C GLN A 199 -13.63 -10.48 -31.76
N PHE A 200 -13.61 -9.87 -30.57
CA PHE A 200 -13.41 -8.42 -30.38
C PHE A 200 -11.95 -7.99 -30.27
N LYS A 201 -11.02 -8.82 -30.78
CA LYS A 201 -9.57 -8.55 -30.80
C LYS A 201 -8.96 -8.37 -29.40
N ILE A 202 -9.50 -9.05 -28.37
CA ILE A 202 -8.85 -9.12 -27.05
C ILE A 202 -7.77 -10.22 -27.10
N PRO A 203 -6.51 -9.93 -26.76
CA PRO A 203 -5.43 -10.91 -26.88
C PRO A 203 -5.57 -12.14 -25.97
N ASP A 204 -5.10 -13.30 -26.44
CA ASP A 204 -5.17 -14.58 -25.73
C ASP A 204 -4.45 -14.56 -24.36
N TRP A 205 -3.37 -13.78 -24.23
CA TRP A 205 -2.63 -13.65 -22.97
C TRP A 205 -3.44 -12.97 -21.85
N PHE A 206 -4.48 -12.23 -22.21
CA PHE A 206 -5.33 -11.46 -21.31
C PHE A 206 -6.48 -12.28 -20.70
N LEU A 207 -6.78 -13.45 -21.27
CA LEU A 207 -7.88 -14.31 -20.84
C LEU A 207 -7.54 -15.07 -19.55
N ASN A 208 -8.56 -15.38 -18.75
CA ASN A 208 -8.40 -16.08 -17.48
C ASN A 208 -7.89 -17.51 -17.65
N ARG A 209 -8.50 -18.29 -18.56
CA ARG A 209 -8.21 -19.71 -18.75
C ARG A 209 -7.51 -19.91 -20.08
N LYS A 210 -6.19 -20.02 -20.01
CA LYS A 210 -5.30 -20.13 -21.17
C LYS A 210 -4.91 -21.58 -21.37
N LYS A 211 -5.14 -22.11 -22.59
CA LYS A 211 -4.85 -23.48 -22.98
C LYS A 211 -5.42 -24.50 -21.98
N ASP A 212 -6.76 -24.64 -21.96
CA ASP A 212 -7.44 -25.65 -21.11
C ASP A 212 -6.86 -27.05 -21.37
N TYR A 213 -6.71 -27.86 -20.32
CA TYR A 213 -6.13 -29.19 -20.42
C TYR A 213 -7.02 -30.19 -21.18
N LYS A 214 -8.34 -29.97 -21.25
CA LYS A 214 -9.26 -30.82 -22.01
C LYS A 214 -9.27 -30.43 -23.49
N ASP A 215 -9.56 -29.16 -23.76
CA ASP A 215 -9.92 -28.71 -25.10
C ASP A 215 -8.79 -27.93 -25.79
N GLY A 216 -7.70 -27.58 -25.08
CA GLY A 216 -6.61 -26.74 -25.58
C GLY A 216 -6.98 -25.27 -25.85
N LYS A 217 -8.26 -24.91 -25.73
CA LYS A 217 -8.80 -23.58 -26.07
C LYS A 217 -8.43 -22.52 -25.03
N PHE A 218 -8.42 -21.27 -25.48
CA PHE A 218 -8.29 -20.08 -24.64
C PHE A 218 -9.67 -19.47 -24.45
N SER A 219 -10.09 -19.28 -23.20
CA SER A 219 -11.42 -18.78 -22.87
C SER A 219 -11.41 -17.82 -21.69
N GLN A 220 -12.32 -16.85 -21.75
CA GLN A 220 -12.71 -16.11 -20.57
C GLN A 220 -13.83 -16.88 -19.88
N VAL A 221 -13.63 -17.18 -18.60
CA VAL A 221 -14.62 -17.90 -17.80
C VAL A 221 -15.15 -16.97 -16.72
N THR A 222 -16.47 -16.87 -16.63
CA THR A 222 -17.17 -15.98 -15.70
C THR A 222 -18.20 -16.72 -14.85
N SER A 223 -18.64 -16.06 -13.77
CA SER A 223 -19.72 -16.50 -12.87
C SER A 223 -19.59 -17.98 -12.44
N ASN A 224 -20.63 -18.78 -12.66
CA ASN A 224 -20.73 -20.17 -12.25
C ASN A 224 -19.75 -21.07 -13.01
N ALA A 225 -19.51 -20.78 -14.29
CA ALA A 225 -18.59 -21.57 -15.11
C ALA A 225 -17.17 -21.53 -14.53
N LEU A 226 -16.78 -20.41 -13.89
CA LEU A 226 -15.46 -20.28 -13.26
C LEU A 226 -15.34 -21.21 -12.04
N ASP A 227 -16.38 -21.23 -11.21
CA ASP A 227 -16.42 -22.08 -10.01
C ASP A 227 -16.47 -23.57 -10.40
N MET A 228 -17.24 -23.94 -11.43
CA MET A 228 -17.29 -25.30 -11.97
C MET A 228 -15.93 -25.76 -12.51
N LYS A 229 -15.28 -24.92 -13.33
CA LYS A 229 -13.94 -25.24 -13.87
C LYS A 229 -12.89 -25.42 -12.78
N LEU A 230 -12.92 -24.59 -11.73
CA LEU A 230 -12.03 -24.75 -10.57
C LEU A 230 -12.30 -26.06 -9.82
N ARG A 231 -13.57 -26.42 -9.62
CA ARG A 231 -13.96 -27.67 -8.96
C ARG A 231 -13.46 -28.88 -9.75
N ASP A 232 -13.66 -28.89 -11.07
CA ASP A 232 -13.19 -29.97 -11.94
C ASP A 232 -11.67 -30.12 -11.92
N ASP A 233 -10.93 -28.99 -11.93
CA ASP A 233 -9.47 -29.01 -11.84
C ASP A 233 -8.99 -29.63 -10.52
N LEU A 234 -9.62 -29.25 -9.40
CA LEU A 234 -9.29 -29.79 -8.08
C LEU A 234 -9.65 -31.27 -7.98
N GLU A 235 -10.79 -31.68 -8.51
CA GLU A 235 -11.24 -33.07 -8.47
C GLU A 235 -10.32 -33.97 -9.32
N ARG A 236 -9.91 -33.48 -10.49
CA ARG A 236 -8.87 -34.15 -11.30
C ARG A 236 -7.57 -34.34 -10.53
N LEU A 237 -7.09 -33.30 -9.84
CA LEU A 237 -5.85 -33.38 -9.05
C LEU A 237 -5.97 -34.38 -7.88
N LYS A 238 -7.15 -34.47 -7.26
CA LYS A 238 -7.43 -35.46 -6.20
C LYS A 238 -7.46 -36.88 -6.75
N LYS A 239 -8.12 -37.11 -7.90
CA LYS A 239 -8.18 -38.42 -8.56
C LYS A 239 -6.80 -38.94 -8.97
N ILE A 240 -5.94 -38.06 -9.49
CA ILE A 240 -4.54 -38.39 -9.85
C ILE A 240 -3.67 -38.63 -8.60
N ARG A 241 -4.13 -38.23 -7.40
CA ARG A 241 -3.38 -38.29 -6.13
C ARG A 241 -2.04 -37.53 -6.17
N ASN A 242 -1.95 -36.47 -6.96
CA ASN A 242 -0.79 -35.58 -6.94
C ASN A 242 -0.70 -34.87 -5.57
N HIS A 243 0.51 -34.61 -5.05
CA HIS A 243 0.75 -33.87 -3.81
C HIS A 243 -0.10 -32.58 -3.67
N ARG A 244 -0.26 -31.79 -4.74
CA ARG A 244 -1.13 -30.60 -4.72
C ARG A 244 -2.61 -30.96 -4.49
N GLY A 245 -3.10 -32.01 -5.14
CA GLY A 245 -4.47 -32.51 -5.00
C GLY A 245 -4.74 -33.07 -3.59
N LEU A 246 -3.82 -33.86 -3.06
CA LEU A 246 -3.88 -34.37 -1.68
C LEU A 246 -3.90 -33.24 -0.65
N ARG A 247 -3.08 -32.20 -0.83
CA ARG A 247 -3.13 -31.01 0.04
C ARG A 247 -4.46 -30.27 -0.03
N HIS A 248 -5.05 -30.15 -1.21
CA HIS A 248 -6.40 -29.58 -1.35
C HIS A 248 -7.46 -30.45 -0.66
N TYR A 249 -7.33 -31.78 -0.72
CA TYR A 249 -8.21 -32.70 0.01
C TYR A 249 -8.09 -32.54 1.53
N TRP A 250 -6.86 -32.39 2.06
CA TRP A 250 -6.61 -32.16 3.49
C TRP A 250 -6.81 -30.71 3.97
N GLY A 251 -7.18 -29.78 3.08
CA GLY A 251 -7.35 -28.36 3.44
C GLY A 251 -6.03 -27.64 3.80
N LEU A 252 -4.89 -28.15 3.37
CA LEU A 252 -3.56 -27.57 3.62
C LEU A 252 -3.17 -26.56 2.53
N ARG A 253 -2.26 -25.63 2.87
CA ARG A 253 -1.72 -24.65 1.91
C ARG A 253 -0.92 -25.33 0.80
N VAL A 254 -1.07 -24.92 -0.46
CA VAL A 254 -0.58 -25.74 -1.60
C VAL A 254 0.74 -25.27 -2.21
N ARG A 255 1.21 -24.04 -1.92
CA ARG A 255 2.40 -23.43 -2.57
C ARG A 255 3.67 -23.52 -1.71
N GLY A 256 3.80 -24.56 -0.90
CA GLY A 256 5.00 -24.78 -0.06
C GLY A 256 5.14 -23.80 1.10
N GLN A 257 4.08 -23.09 1.51
CA GLN A 257 4.15 -22.21 2.66
C GLN A 257 4.40 -22.99 3.97
N HIS A 258 5.24 -22.46 4.85
CA HIS A 258 5.47 -23.04 6.18
C HIS A 258 4.22 -22.97 7.06
N THR A 259 3.66 -24.13 7.41
CA THR A 259 2.47 -24.26 8.26
C THR A 259 2.80 -24.39 9.75
N LYS A 260 4.08 -24.44 10.14
CA LYS A 260 4.50 -24.49 11.55
C LYS A 260 3.98 -23.29 12.34
N THR A 261 4.13 -22.07 11.81
CA THR A 261 3.75 -20.81 12.47
C THR A 261 2.56 -20.10 11.84
N THR A 262 2.24 -20.39 10.57
CA THR A 262 1.19 -19.69 9.82
C THR A 262 -0.05 -20.56 9.61
N GLY A 263 -1.21 -19.93 9.40
CA GLY A 263 -2.48 -20.65 9.23
C GLY A 263 -3.17 -21.04 10.54
N ARG A 264 -2.59 -20.66 11.69
CA ARG A 264 -3.19 -20.79 13.02
C ARG A 264 -4.22 -19.66 13.25
N ARG A 265 -5.41 -19.79 12.65
CA ARG A 265 -6.56 -18.92 12.94
C ARG A 265 -7.68 -19.79 13.49
N GLY A 266 -7.83 -19.77 14.81
CA GLY A 266 -8.82 -20.50 15.62
C GLY A 266 -8.70 -20.03 17.07
N LYS A 267 -9.69 -20.33 17.93
CA LYS A 267 -9.54 -20.08 19.37
C LYS A 267 -8.41 -20.97 19.91
N THR A 268 -7.55 -20.43 20.76
CA THR A 268 -6.58 -21.22 21.52
C THR A 268 -7.37 -22.25 22.34
N VAL A 269 -7.07 -23.53 22.15
CA VAL A 269 -7.63 -24.60 23.00
C VAL A 269 -6.92 -24.47 24.35
N GLY A 270 -7.54 -23.75 25.29
CA GLY A 270 -7.11 -23.76 26.67
C GLY A 270 -7.42 -25.10 27.33
N VAL A 271 -6.82 -25.37 28.48
CA VAL A 271 -7.19 -26.52 29.32
C VAL A 271 -8.61 -26.29 29.84
N SER A 272 -9.57 -27.11 29.41
CA SER A 272 -10.90 -27.13 30.02
C SER A 272 -10.81 -27.87 31.36
N LYS A 273 -10.95 -27.14 32.47
CA LYS A 273 -11.25 -27.79 33.76
C LYS A 273 -12.70 -28.25 33.73
N LYS A 274 -12.94 -29.51 34.07
CA LYS A 274 -14.27 -30.07 34.30
C LYS A 274 -14.93 -29.25 35.42
N ARG A 275 -16.08 -28.63 35.14
CA ARG A 275 -16.97 -28.14 36.20
C ARG A 275 -17.82 -29.30 36.67
#